data_AF-A0A2Z3GSS4-F1
#
_entry.id   AF-A0A2Z3GSS4-F1
#
_cell.length_a   1.000
_cell.length_b   1.000
_cell.length_c   1.000
_cell.angle_alpha   90.00
_cell.angle_beta   90.00
_cell.angle_gamma   90.00
#
_symmetry.space_group_name_H-M   'P 1'
#
loop_
_entity.id
_entity.type
_entity.pdbx_description
1 polymer ?
#
loop_
_entity_poly.entity_id
_entity_poly.type
_entity_poly.pdbx_seq_one_letter_code
_entity_poly.pdbx_strand_id
1 'polypeptide(L)'
;MTRILIAIDRTSKVAFAELPPRATRMIAAGFLRQVLNKLPCKAHKVLTDNGVKFTAQPHQVLPGGHRFDRVCAGYGVEHRRTKPAHP
;
A
#
# COMPACT_ATOMS: atom_id res chain seq x y z
N MET A 1 -13.34 15.54 -0.78
CA MET A 1 -13.08 14.58 -1.88
C MET A 1 -12.72 13.22 -1.31
N THR A 2 -13.63 12.27 -1.45
CA THR A 2 -13.44 10.83 -1.19
C THR A 2 -12.41 10.26 -2.18
N ARG A 3 -11.57 9.33 -1.74
CA ARG A 3 -10.61 8.63 -2.62
C ARG A 3 -10.74 7.13 -2.42
N ILE A 4 -10.87 6.39 -3.51
CA ILE A 4 -10.87 4.93 -3.47
C ILE A 4 -9.46 4.38 -3.25
N LEU A 5 -9.35 3.31 -2.48
CA LEU A 5 -8.16 2.47 -2.38
C LEU A 5 -8.45 1.17 -3.11
N ILE A 6 -7.57 0.76 -4.02
CA ILE A 6 -7.70 -0.47 -4.81
C ILE A 6 -6.38 -1.24 -4.72
N ALA A 7 -6.47 -2.54 -4.50
CA ALA A 7 -5.35 -3.47 -4.62
C ALA A 7 -5.73 -4.57 -5.60
N ILE A 8 -4.83 -4.91 -6.51
CA ILE A 8 -5.04 -5.93 -7.54
C ILE A 8 -3.94 -6.97 -7.41
N ASP A 9 -4.30 -8.23 -7.17
CA ASP A 9 -3.36 -9.33 -7.35
C ASP A 9 -3.24 -9.62 -8.85
N ARG A 10 -2.03 -9.40 -9.38
CA ARG A 10 -1.74 -9.59 -10.80
C ARG A 10 -1.77 -11.06 -11.23
N THR A 11 -1.63 -11.99 -10.29
CA THR A 11 -1.62 -13.44 -10.56
C THR A 11 -3.04 -13.98 -10.65
N SER A 12 -3.83 -13.86 -9.57
CA SER A 12 -5.20 -14.37 -9.52
C SER A 12 -6.25 -13.45 -10.18
N LYS A 13 -5.87 -12.21 -10.54
CA LYS A 13 -6.76 -11.17 -11.08
C LYS A 13 -7.87 -10.71 -10.12
N VAL A 14 -7.77 -11.03 -8.83
CA VAL A 14 -8.70 -10.53 -7.81
C VAL A 14 -8.37 -9.08 -7.47
N ALA A 15 -9.41 -8.26 -7.33
CA ALA A 15 -9.31 -6.88 -6.87
C ALA A 15 -10.04 -6.69 -5.54
N PHE A 16 -9.44 -5.91 -4.65
CA PHE A 16 -10.02 -5.46 -3.39
C PHE A 16 -10.16 -3.94 -3.47
N ALA A 17 -11.30 -3.41 -3.00
CA ALA A 17 -11.55 -1.98 -3.01
C ALA A 17 -12.17 -1.52 -1.69
N GLU A 18 -11.77 -0.34 -1.23
CA GLU A 18 -12.36 0.36 -0.09
C GLU A 18 -12.57 1.82 -0.46
N LEU A 19 -13.74 2.37 -0.08
CA LEU A 19 -14.07 3.79 -0.25
C LEU A 19 -14.12 4.48 1.12
N PRO A 20 -12.96 4.77 1.74
CA PRO A 20 -12.94 5.41 3.03
C PRO A 20 -13.34 6.90 2.91
N PRO A 21 -13.93 7.50 3.96
CA PRO A 21 -14.22 8.94 4.00
C PRO A 21 -12.99 9.81 3.72
N ARG A 22 -11.80 9.32 4.12
CA ARG A 22 -10.48 9.89 3.82
C ARG A 22 -9.49 8.77 3.58
N ALA A 23 -8.59 8.92 2.61
CA ALA A 23 -7.52 7.95 2.37
C ALA A 23 -6.21 8.42 3.04
N THR A 24 -6.13 8.26 4.35
CA THR A 24 -4.92 8.62 5.14
C THR A 24 -3.85 7.52 5.03
N ARG A 25 -2.61 7.80 5.46
CA ARG A 25 -1.54 6.78 5.56
C ARG A 25 -1.93 5.59 6.43
N MET A 26 -2.64 5.86 7.53
CA MET A 26 -3.09 4.83 8.46
C MET A 26 -4.15 3.93 7.82
N ILE A 27 -5.09 4.54 7.10
CA ILE A 27 -6.14 3.81 6.38
C ILE A 27 -5.53 2.99 5.24
N ALA A 28 -4.59 3.55 4.47
CA ALA A 28 -3.88 2.81 3.42
C ALA A 28 -3.10 1.59 3.95
N ALA A 29 -2.42 1.73 5.09
CA ALA A 29 -1.71 0.61 5.74
C ALA A 29 -2.68 -0.45 6.29
N GLY A 30 -3.81 -0.02 6.88
CA GLY A 30 -4.86 -0.92 7.34
C GLY A 30 -5.52 -1.68 6.19
N PHE A 31 -5.80 -1.00 5.08
CA PHE A 31 -6.30 -1.59 3.84
C PHE A 31 -5.32 -2.66 3.31
N LEU A 32 -4.03 -2.34 3.20
CA LEU A 32 -3.02 -3.33 2.77
C LEU A 32 -3.02 -4.58 3.66
N ARG A 33 -3.06 -4.40 4.99
CA ARG A 33 -3.10 -5.53 5.94
C ARG A 33 -4.31 -6.44 5.68
N GLN A 34 -5.48 -5.85 5.49
CA GLN A 34 -6.70 -6.59 5.18
C GLN A 34 -6.59 -7.36 3.86
N VAL A 35 -6.00 -6.73 2.83
CA VAL A 35 -5.77 -7.38 1.53
C VAL A 35 -4.82 -8.56 1.68
N LEU A 36 -3.66 -8.37 2.31
CA LEU A 36 -2.65 -9.43 2.47
C LEU A 36 -3.18 -10.65 3.23
N ASN A 37 -4.11 -10.45 4.19
CA ASN A 37 -4.77 -11.54 4.90
C ASN A 37 -5.82 -12.30 4.06
N LYS A 38 -6.33 -11.69 2.98
CA LYS A 38 -7.39 -12.25 2.13
C LYS A 38 -6.88 -12.79 0.80
N LEU A 39 -5.61 -12.55 0.46
CA LEU A 39 -5.06 -13.02 -0.80
C LEU A 39 -5.07 -14.56 -0.85
N PRO A 40 -5.42 -15.15 -2.00
CA PRO A 40 -5.40 -16.61 -2.17
C PRO A 40 -3.98 -17.18 -2.13
N CYS A 41 -2.98 -16.35 -2.44
CA CYS A 41 -1.55 -16.70 -2.41
C CYS A 41 -0.76 -15.65 -1.64
N LYS A 42 0.37 -16.05 -1.05
CA LYS A 42 1.28 -15.12 -0.37
C LYS A 42 1.86 -14.11 -1.37
N ALA A 43 1.61 -12.82 -1.14
CA ALA A 43 2.30 -11.78 -1.87
C ALA A 43 3.78 -11.73 -1.49
N HIS A 44 4.63 -11.53 -2.49
CA HIS A 44 6.06 -11.27 -2.27
C HIS A 44 6.42 -9.80 -2.49
N LYS A 45 5.63 -9.08 -3.30
CA LYS A 45 5.90 -7.71 -3.71
C LYS A 45 4.60 -6.91 -3.78
N VAL A 46 4.66 -5.64 -3.35
CA VAL A 46 3.61 -4.64 -3.56
C VAL A 46 4.22 -3.49 -4.34
N LEU A 47 3.53 -3.05 -5.40
CA LEU A 47 3.92 -1.92 -6.23
C LEU A 47 2.93 -0.78 -6.01
N THR A 48 3.42 0.40 -5.63
CA THR A 48 2.62 1.63 -5.50
C THR A 48 3.26 2.79 -6.26
N ASP A 49 2.51 3.89 -6.40
CA ASP A 49 3.11 5.17 -6.82
C ASP A 49 3.91 5.81 -5.66
N ASN A 50 4.53 6.95 -5.93
CA ASN A 50 5.26 7.73 -4.91
C ASN A 50 4.32 8.60 -4.03
N GLY A 51 3.03 8.29 -4.00
CA GLY A 51 2.02 9.04 -3.27
C GLY A 51 2.27 9.05 -1.76
N VAL A 52 1.98 10.18 -1.14
CA VAL A 52 2.18 10.45 0.31
C VAL A 52 1.47 9.47 1.26
N LYS A 53 0.53 8.67 0.74
CA LYS A 53 -0.20 7.63 1.48
C LYS A 53 0.57 6.32 1.60
N PHE A 54 1.50 6.07 0.69
CA PHE A 54 2.26 4.82 0.57
C PHE A 54 3.75 5.02 0.85
N THR A 55 4.27 6.21 0.53
CA THR A 55 5.69 6.52 0.59
C THR A 55 5.95 7.79 1.40
N ALA A 56 6.99 7.74 2.26
CA ALA A 56 7.48 8.91 2.98
C ALA A 56 8.08 9.92 2.01
N GLN A 57 7.77 11.20 2.18
CA GLN A 57 8.39 12.27 1.39
C GLN A 57 9.79 12.60 1.96
N PRO A 58 10.74 13.07 1.14
CA PRO A 58 12.13 13.27 1.56
C PRO A 58 12.31 14.16 2.80
N HIS A 59 11.43 15.15 3.00
CA HIS A 59 11.46 16.06 4.13
C HIS A 59 10.88 15.46 5.43
N GLN A 60 10.36 14.23 5.39
CA GLN A 60 9.69 13.62 6.54
C GLN A 60 10.61 12.69 7.31
N VAL A 61 10.91 13.05 8.55
CA VAL A 61 11.55 12.15 9.51
C VAL A 61 10.46 11.32 10.17
N LEU A 62 10.43 10.02 9.87
CA LEU A 62 9.46 9.07 10.42
C LEU A 62 10.19 8.00 11.24
N PRO A 63 10.36 8.19 12.56
CA PRO A 63 10.91 7.16 13.44
C PRO A 63 10.11 5.85 13.30
N GLY A 64 10.82 4.74 13.06
CA GLY A 64 10.22 3.43 12.80
C GLY A 64 9.62 3.26 11.40
N GLY A 65 9.89 4.18 10.46
CA GLY A 65 9.51 4.08 9.06
C GLY A 65 8.05 4.42 8.76
N HIS A 66 7.75 4.53 7.47
CA HIS A 66 6.39 4.78 6.99
C HIS A 66 5.43 3.65 7.41
N ARG A 67 4.19 3.96 7.77
CA ARG A 67 3.23 2.92 8.24
C ARG A 67 2.97 1.83 7.20
N PHE A 68 2.96 2.20 5.92
CA PHE A 68 2.81 1.25 4.83
C PHE A 68 4.01 0.30 4.75
N ASP A 69 5.24 0.84 4.81
CA ASP A 69 6.47 0.05 4.83
C ASP A 69 6.52 -0.91 6.03
N ARG A 70 6.03 -0.48 7.20
CA ARG A 70 5.93 -1.34 8.39
C ARG A 70 5.01 -2.54 8.19
N VAL A 71 3.87 -2.35 7.52
CA VAL A 71 2.98 -3.47 7.19
C VAL A 71 3.67 -4.40 6.20
N CYS A 72 4.31 -3.87 5.16
CA CYS A 72 5.07 -4.68 4.21
C CYS A 72 6.15 -5.52 4.93
N ALA A 73 6.95 -4.91 5.79
CA ALA A 73 7.98 -5.60 6.58
C ALA A 73 7.40 -6.69 7.47
N GLY A 74 6.30 -6.43 8.18
CA GLY A 74 5.65 -7.41 9.06
C GLY A 74 5.10 -8.65 8.32
N TYR A 75 4.80 -8.52 7.03
CA TYR A 75 4.34 -9.63 6.19
C TYR A 75 5.46 -10.25 5.33
N GLY A 76 6.69 -9.74 5.42
CA GLY A 76 7.81 -10.17 4.57
C GLY A 76 7.60 -9.84 3.10
N VAL A 77 6.92 -8.72 2.81
CA VAL A 77 6.61 -8.24 1.47
C VAL A 77 7.54 -7.10 1.09
N GLU A 78 8.15 -7.18 -0.09
CA GLU A 78 8.95 -6.09 -0.64
C GLU A 78 8.04 -4.95 -1.14
N HIS A 79 8.26 -3.73 -0.65
CA HIS A 79 7.56 -2.55 -1.17
C HIS A 79 8.37 -1.86 -2.27
N ARG A 80 7.83 -1.86 -3.48
CA ARG A 80 8.39 -1.16 -4.65
C ARG A 80 7.56 0.07 -5.00
N ARG A 81 8.23 1.09 -5.52
CA ARG A 81 7.60 2.30 -6.04
C ARG A 81 7.80 2.41 -7.55
N THR A 82 6.83 2.97 -8.27
CA THR A 82 7.00 3.30 -9.69
C THR A 82 7.99 4.45 -9.87
N LYS A 83 8.52 4.61 -11.09
CA LYS A 83 9.28 5.81 -11.44
C LYS A 83 8.34 7.02 -11.36
N PRO A 84 8.82 8.18 -10.87
CA PRO A 84 8.04 9.42 -10.93
C PRO A 84 7.52 9.68 -12.35
N ALA A 85 6.26 10.11 -12.46
CA ALA A 85 5.59 10.40 -13.73
C ALA A 85 5.57 9.22 -14.75
N HIS A 86 5.56 7.97 -14.27
CA HIS A 86 5.46 6.78 -15.12
C HIS A 86 4.38 5.82 -14.61
N PRO A 87 3.13 5.94 -15.11
CA PRO A 87 2.02 5.05 -14.79
C PRO A 87 2.25 3.60 -15.23
#